data_AF-A0A5D3YIJ7-F1
#
_entry.id   AF-A0A5D3YIJ7-F1
#
_cell.length_a   1.000
_cell.length_b   1.000
_cell.length_c   1.000
_cell.angle_alpha   90.00
_cell.angle_beta   90.00
_cell.angle_gamma   90.00
#
_symmetry.space_group_name_H-M   'P 1'
#
loop_
_entity.id
_entity.type
_entity.pdbx_description
1 polymer ?
#
loop_
_entity_poly.entity_id
_entity_poly.type
_entity_poly.pdbx_seq_one_letter_code
_entity_poly.pdbx_strand_id
1 'polypeptide(L)'
;MKKFWLFGKVFVFMCAASILLSGSVYDPPADRPLAFVQKFKPNVDIKKSGELQNVKKRGRPLYNNDTLRTNENGFALVQFMDKSLVKVKPESQLVVQGEIEGKQNTNTRIGLETGEIFLNVANQSSENFEVATSTTVASVKGTEFGASSKNYFWVQEGRVQLLIDGSDETATLTDQMYGQVQQDGSIETGELSKEEVETKRKDFDKMDKDLTPVIYELRFIDNNGQEQIIKLRVFENDN
;
A
#
# COMPACT_ATOMS: atom_id res chain seq x y z
N MET A 1 75.45 30.40 40.79
CA MET A 1 76.74 29.95 40.22
C MET A 1 76.59 28.52 39.72
N LYS A 2 77.04 28.25 38.48
CA LYS A 2 77.56 26.98 37.93
C LYS A 2 76.59 25.76 37.94
N LYS A 3 76.11 25.31 36.76
CA LYS A 3 76.67 24.24 35.89
C LYS A 3 76.56 22.86 36.58
N PHE A 4 76.19 21.72 35.99
CA PHE A 4 76.09 21.27 34.60
C PHE A 4 75.32 19.94 34.61
N TRP A 5 74.97 19.51 33.40
CA TRP A 5 74.13 18.41 32.92
C TRP A 5 74.64 16.97 33.19
N LEU A 6 73.76 15.95 33.18
CA LEU A 6 73.90 14.77 32.31
C LEU A 6 72.64 13.86 32.23
N PHE A 7 72.14 13.72 30.99
CA PHE A 7 71.54 12.56 30.31
C PHE A 7 70.61 11.54 31.00
N GLY A 8 69.40 11.43 30.43
CA GLY A 8 68.62 10.19 30.33
C GLY A 8 67.68 10.25 29.13
N LYS A 9 68.08 9.66 27.99
CA LYS A 9 67.24 9.53 26.78
C LYS A 9 66.13 8.51 27.07
N VAL A 10 64.89 8.95 27.25
CA VAL A 10 63.71 8.08 27.19
C VAL A 10 63.08 8.25 25.81
N PHE A 11 63.25 7.24 24.98
CA PHE A 11 62.62 7.11 23.68
C PHE A 11 61.20 6.59 23.92
N VAL A 12 60.21 7.49 24.04
CA VAL A 12 58.80 7.09 24.11
C VAL A 12 58.26 7.00 22.68
N PHE A 13 58.09 5.76 22.21
CA PHE A 13 57.29 5.43 21.05
C PHE A 13 55.83 5.81 21.34
N MET A 14 55.38 6.96 20.85
CA MET A 14 53.97 7.32 20.88
C MET A 14 53.29 6.63 19.70
N CYS A 15 52.79 5.42 19.95
CA CYS A 15 51.86 4.74 19.04
C CYS A 15 50.63 5.64 18.86
N ALA A 16 50.52 6.28 17.70
CA ALA A 16 49.27 6.88 17.26
C ALA A 16 48.29 5.73 17.01
N ALA A 17 47.50 5.38 18.04
CA ALA A 17 46.32 4.56 17.86
C ALA A 17 45.27 5.42 17.16
N SER A 18 45.30 5.38 15.83
CA SER A 18 44.22 5.87 14.98
C SER A 18 42.98 5.06 15.30
N ILE A 19 42.15 5.54 16.22
CA ILE A 19 40.81 5.02 16.41
C ILE A 19 40.06 5.39 15.14
N LEU A 20 40.05 4.46 14.18
CA LEU A 20 39.05 4.45 13.13
C LEU A 20 37.72 4.28 13.84
N LEU A 21 37.06 5.40 14.13
CA LEU A 21 35.63 5.44 14.34
C LEU A 21 35.01 4.96 13.04
N SER A 22 34.91 3.65 12.87
CA SER A 22 34.01 3.00 11.94
C SER A 22 32.60 3.34 12.42
N GLY A 23 32.18 4.57 12.12
CA GLY A 23 30.77 4.90 12.08
C GLY A 23 30.15 3.90 11.14
N SER A 24 29.30 3.03 11.67
CA SER A 24 28.35 2.32 10.85
C SER A 24 27.54 3.40 10.15
N VAL A 25 27.90 3.70 8.91
CA VAL A 25 27.01 4.44 8.01
C VAL A 25 25.80 3.55 7.92
N TYR A 26 24.71 3.99 8.52
CA TYR A 26 23.40 3.39 8.31
C TYR A 26 23.10 3.57 6.83
N ASP A 27 23.40 2.56 6.04
CA ASP A 27 22.99 2.46 4.65
C ASP A 27 21.51 2.09 4.70
N PRO A 28 20.57 3.03 4.43
CA PRO A 28 19.17 2.68 4.39
C PRO A 28 18.98 1.58 3.34
N PRO A 29 18.03 0.64 3.53
CA PRO A 29 17.76 -0.38 2.53
C PRO A 29 17.59 0.27 1.16
N ALA A 30 18.23 -0.32 0.14
CA ALA A 30 18.37 0.24 -1.20
C ALA A 30 17.04 0.67 -1.85
N ASP A 31 15.93 0.04 -1.46
CA ASP A 31 14.59 0.40 -1.92
C ASP A 31 13.74 0.94 -0.76
N ARG A 32 13.21 2.15 -0.94
CA ARG A 32 12.20 2.73 -0.04
C ARG A 32 10.84 2.11 -0.35
N PRO A 33 10.02 1.75 0.65
CA PRO A 33 8.66 1.29 0.42
C PRO A 33 7.79 2.42 -0.14
N LEU A 34 6.90 2.06 -1.07
CA LEU A 34 5.89 2.97 -1.65
C LEU A 34 4.55 2.88 -0.91
N ALA A 35 4.26 1.73 -0.34
CA ALA A 35 3.03 1.48 0.42
C ALA A 35 3.22 0.40 1.47
N PHE A 36 2.22 0.24 2.35
CA PHE A 36 2.12 -0.84 3.32
C PHE A 36 0.73 -1.47 3.29
N VAL A 37 0.67 -2.79 3.44
CA VAL A 37 -0.59 -3.51 3.69
C VAL A 37 -1.02 -3.25 5.14
N GLN A 38 -1.92 -2.30 5.34
CA GLN A 38 -2.38 -1.84 6.65
C GLN A 38 -3.30 -2.87 7.33
N LYS A 39 -4.24 -3.42 6.56
CA LYS A 39 -5.14 -4.51 6.97
C LYS A 39 -5.35 -5.45 5.80
N PHE A 40 -5.68 -6.70 6.08
CA PHE A 40 -6.09 -7.65 5.05
C PHE A 40 -7.02 -8.70 5.65
N LYS A 41 -7.91 -9.23 4.82
CA LYS A 41 -8.46 -10.57 5.01
C LYS A 41 -7.47 -11.57 4.39
N PRO A 42 -7.29 -12.75 4.97
CA PRO A 42 -6.66 -13.95 4.39
C PRO A 42 -6.75 -14.10 2.87
N ASN A 43 -5.87 -14.90 2.27
CA ASN A 43 -5.76 -15.09 0.82
C ASN A 43 -5.23 -13.86 0.05
N VAL A 44 -4.27 -13.15 0.64
CA VAL A 44 -3.54 -12.05 -0.01
C VAL A 44 -2.09 -12.45 -0.22
N ASP A 45 -1.60 -12.30 -1.45
CA ASP A 45 -0.23 -12.58 -1.84
C ASP A 45 0.46 -11.31 -2.34
N ILE A 46 1.77 -11.26 -2.18
CA ILE A 46 2.63 -10.27 -2.82
C ILE A 46 3.62 -11.01 -3.72
N LYS A 47 3.63 -10.65 -5.00
CA LYS A 47 4.66 -11.07 -5.94
C LYS A 47 5.80 -10.05 -5.91
N LYS A 48 7.00 -10.49 -5.53
CA LYS A 48 8.23 -9.69 -5.55
C LYS A 48 9.27 -10.37 -6.42
N SER A 49 9.75 -9.68 -7.45
CA SER A 49 10.78 -10.20 -8.37
C SER A 49 10.46 -11.59 -8.96
N GLY A 50 9.18 -11.88 -9.19
CA GLY A 50 8.72 -13.17 -9.71
C GLY A 50 8.26 -14.17 -8.65
N GLU A 51 8.64 -14.00 -7.39
CA GLU A 51 8.29 -14.91 -6.29
C GLU A 51 7.00 -14.46 -5.59
N LEU A 52 6.05 -15.37 -5.46
CA LEU A 52 4.81 -15.15 -4.71
C LEU A 52 5.01 -15.47 -3.22
N GLN A 53 4.62 -14.52 -2.37
CA GLN A 53 4.71 -14.64 -0.92
C GLN A 53 3.37 -14.29 -0.30
N ASN A 54 2.81 -15.20 0.49
CA ASN A 54 1.57 -14.94 1.21
C ASN A 54 1.78 -13.89 2.32
N VAL A 55 0.82 -12.97 2.45
CA VAL A 55 0.84 -11.92 3.48
C VAL A 55 0.35 -12.49 4.80
N LYS A 56 1.27 -12.77 5.73
CA LYS A 56 0.95 -13.34 7.06
C LYS A 56 0.80 -12.30 8.17
N LYS A 57 1.24 -11.06 7.92
CA LYS A 57 1.32 -9.99 8.93
C LYS A 57 1.00 -8.62 8.33
N ARG A 58 0.33 -7.78 9.12
CA ARG A 58 0.09 -6.37 8.80
C ARG A 58 1.40 -5.59 8.74
N GLY A 59 1.36 -4.45 8.07
CA GLY A 59 2.52 -3.57 7.89
C GLY A 59 3.53 -4.12 6.89
N ARG A 60 3.13 -5.10 6.06
CA ARG A 60 4.00 -5.62 5.01
C ARG A 60 4.27 -4.52 3.98
N PRO A 61 5.53 -4.12 3.74
CA PRO A 61 5.85 -3.10 2.74
C PRO A 61 5.63 -3.63 1.32
N LEU A 62 5.21 -2.71 0.45
CA LEU A 62 5.19 -2.85 -1.00
C LEU A 62 6.23 -1.91 -1.59
N TYR A 63 7.09 -2.46 -2.44
CA TYR A 63 8.14 -1.75 -3.15
C TYR A 63 7.75 -1.52 -4.61
N ASN A 64 8.59 -0.77 -5.33
CA ASN A 64 8.41 -0.56 -6.76
C ASN A 64 8.35 -1.89 -7.51
N ASN A 65 7.34 -2.05 -8.37
CA ASN A 65 7.01 -3.25 -9.13
C ASN A 65 6.56 -4.48 -8.31
N ASP A 66 6.25 -4.33 -7.02
CA ASP A 66 5.57 -5.39 -6.28
C ASP A 66 4.11 -5.51 -6.75
N THR A 67 3.64 -6.73 -6.91
CA THR A 67 2.23 -7.02 -7.23
C THR A 67 1.52 -7.51 -5.98
N LEU A 68 0.46 -6.83 -5.53
CA LEU A 68 -0.45 -7.36 -4.51
C LEU A 68 -1.64 -8.04 -5.19
N ARG A 69 -1.93 -9.28 -4.78
CA ARG A 69 -3.03 -10.10 -5.29
C ARG A 69 -3.95 -10.50 -4.15
N THR A 70 -5.24 -10.23 -4.29
CA THR A 70 -6.32 -10.75 -3.44
C THR A 70 -6.99 -11.89 -4.20
N ASN A 71 -6.95 -13.11 -3.64
CA ASN A 71 -7.65 -14.26 -4.22
C ASN A 71 -9.12 -14.28 -3.72
N GLU A 72 -9.79 -15.43 -3.87
CA GLU A 72 -11.17 -15.62 -3.46
C GLU A 72 -11.36 -15.25 -1.98
N ASN A 73 -12.37 -14.43 -1.70
CA ASN A 73 -12.70 -13.88 -0.37
C ASN A 73 -11.59 -13.01 0.27
N GLY A 74 -10.47 -12.79 -0.43
CA GLY A 74 -9.37 -11.95 0.02
C GLY A 74 -9.69 -10.46 -0.08
N PHE A 75 -9.14 -9.67 0.83
CA PHE A 75 -9.31 -8.22 0.84
C PHE A 75 -8.04 -7.58 1.37
N ALA A 76 -7.64 -6.43 0.83
CA ALA A 76 -6.53 -5.66 1.36
C ALA A 76 -6.90 -4.18 1.50
N LEU A 77 -6.47 -3.58 2.60
CA LEU A 77 -6.37 -2.14 2.77
C LEU A 77 -4.89 -1.77 2.70
N VAL A 78 -4.52 -1.05 1.66
CA VAL A 78 -3.16 -0.59 1.39
C VAL A 78 -3.08 0.90 1.68
N GLN A 79 -2.02 1.32 2.36
CA GLN A 79 -1.74 2.73 2.64
C GLN A 79 -0.42 3.14 1.98
N PHE A 80 -0.48 4.16 1.12
CA PHE A 80 0.67 4.75 0.44
C PHE A 80 1.39 5.77 1.34
N MET A 81 2.61 6.16 0.95
CA MET A 81 3.45 7.06 1.76
C MET A 81 2.87 8.47 1.88
N ASP A 82 2.12 8.90 0.88
CA ASP A 82 1.36 10.15 0.84
C ASP A 82 0.06 10.11 1.68
N LYS A 83 -0.19 8.98 2.35
CA LYS A 83 -1.39 8.65 3.14
C LYS A 83 -2.63 8.33 2.31
N SER A 84 -2.50 8.21 0.99
CA SER A 84 -3.57 7.68 0.14
C SER A 84 -3.90 6.24 0.55
N LEU A 85 -5.19 5.91 0.55
CA LEU A 85 -5.70 4.60 0.95
C LEU A 85 -6.34 3.90 -0.23
N VAL A 86 -6.07 2.60 -0.38
CA VAL A 86 -6.64 1.76 -1.42
C VAL A 86 -7.27 0.52 -0.79
N LYS A 87 -8.56 0.36 -1.01
CA LYS A 87 -9.32 -0.85 -0.68
C LYS A 87 -9.35 -1.74 -1.92
N VAL A 88 -8.92 -2.98 -1.77
CA VAL A 88 -8.75 -3.95 -2.86
C VAL A 88 -9.74 -5.08 -2.66
N LYS A 89 -10.66 -5.26 -3.62
CA LYS A 89 -11.69 -6.31 -3.57
C LYS A 89 -11.06 -7.71 -3.73
N PRO A 90 -11.80 -8.79 -3.43
CA PRO A 90 -11.44 -10.14 -3.88
C PRO A 90 -11.17 -10.19 -5.39
N GLU A 91 -10.41 -11.20 -5.83
CA GLU A 91 -10.12 -11.46 -7.25
C GLU A 91 -9.48 -10.25 -7.95
N SER A 92 -8.57 -9.54 -7.27
CA SER A 92 -7.92 -8.34 -7.79
C SER A 92 -6.40 -8.46 -7.76
N GLN A 93 -5.76 -7.82 -8.73
CA GLN A 93 -4.31 -7.77 -8.85
C GLN A 93 -3.88 -6.34 -9.16
N LEU A 94 -3.03 -5.80 -8.29
CA LEU A 94 -2.50 -4.44 -8.40
C LEU A 94 -0.98 -4.44 -8.37
N VAL A 95 -0.36 -3.70 -9.27
CA VAL A 95 1.08 -3.45 -9.31
C VAL A 95 1.34 -2.07 -8.74
N VAL A 96 2.19 -1.99 -7.71
CA VAL A 96 2.61 -0.71 -7.14
C VAL A 96 3.86 -0.22 -7.85
N GLN A 97 3.78 0.98 -8.42
CA GLN A 97 4.89 1.62 -9.10
C GLN A 97 5.10 3.03 -8.56
N GLY A 98 6.34 3.48 -8.56
CA GLY A 98 6.63 4.84 -8.14
C GLY A 98 8.06 5.26 -8.39
N GLU A 99 8.22 6.57 -8.52
CA GLU A 99 9.50 7.23 -8.71
C GLU A 99 9.87 7.98 -7.44
N ILE A 100 11.14 7.92 -7.07
CA ILE A 100 11.68 8.57 -5.87
C ILE A 100 12.76 9.55 -6.31
N GLU A 101 12.53 10.84 -6.08
CA GLU A 101 13.56 11.86 -6.23
C GLU A 101 14.00 12.37 -4.86
N GLY A 102 15.26 12.07 -4.50
CA GLY A 102 15.83 12.45 -3.22
C GLY A 102 15.12 11.82 -2.02
N LYS A 103 14.29 12.60 -1.31
CA LYS A 103 13.56 12.17 -0.10
C LYS A 103 12.04 12.14 -0.27
N GLN A 104 11.52 12.43 -1.45
CA GLN A 104 10.08 12.43 -1.71
C GLN A 104 9.78 11.45 -2.84
N ASN A 105 8.62 10.82 -2.77
CA ASN A 105 8.10 10.17 -3.96
C ASN A 105 7.63 11.31 -4.87
N THR A 106 7.81 11.16 -6.18
CA THR A 106 7.42 12.19 -7.16
C THR A 106 6.24 11.74 -8.00
N ASN A 107 6.11 10.42 -8.17
CA ASN A 107 5.02 9.81 -8.90
C ASN A 107 4.61 8.50 -8.22
N THR A 108 3.31 8.28 -8.09
CA THR A 108 2.73 7.02 -7.61
C THR A 108 1.76 6.52 -8.66
N ARG A 109 1.98 5.29 -9.12
CA ARG A 109 1.13 4.65 -10.11
C ARG A 109 0.68 3.27 -9.63
N ILE A 110 -0.60 2.99 -9.82
CA ILE A 110 -1.17 1.66 -9.57
C ILE A 110 -1.55 1.07 -10.92
N GLY A 111 -0.91 -0.04 -11.29
CA GLY A 111 -1.36 -0.88 -12.40
C GLY A 111 -2.43 -1.86 -11.91
N LEU A 112 -3.71 -1.61 -12.21
CA LEU A 112 -4.83 -2.49 -11.92
C LEU A 112 -4.99 -3.51 -13.06
N GLU A 113 -4.42 -4.69 -12.87
CA GLU A 113 -4.43 -5.75 -13.88
C GLU A 113 -5.74 -6.53 -13.87
N THR A 114 -6.30 -6.80 -12.69
CA THR A 114 -7.60 -7.47 -12.53
C THR A 114 -8.39 -6.93 -11.33
N GLY A 115 -9.70 -7.15 -11.37
CA GLY A 115 -10.61 -6.85 -10.27
C GLY A 115 -10.96 -5.37 -10.12
N GLU A 116 -11.19 -4.94 -8.89
CA GLU A 116 -11.78 -3.65 -8.53
C GLU A 116 -11.15 -3.08 -7.26
N ILE A 117 -10.98 -1.75 -7.26
CA ILE A 117 -10.41 -1.01 -6.14
C ILE A 117 -11.23 0.25 -5.85
N PHE A 118 -11.15 0.72 -4.61
CA PHE A 118 -11.64 2.04 -4.21
C PHE A 118 -10.49 2.79 -3.55
N LEU A 119 -10.26 4.02 -3.99
CA LEU A 119 -9.16 4.85 -3.55
C LEU A 119 -9.68 6.11 -2.87
N ASN A 120 -9.00 6.49 -1.79
CA ASN A 120 -9.05 7.83 -1.23
C ASN A 120 -7.65 8.42 -1.38
N VAL A 121 -7.48 9.29 -2.38
CA VAL A 121 -6.20 9.91 -2.71
C VAL A 121 -6.05 11.19 -1.91
N ALA A 122 -4.94 11.33 -1.19
CA ALA A 122 -4.67 12.47 -0.35
C ALA A 122 -4.56 13.77 -1.19
N ASN A 123 -5.24 14.83 -0.77
CA ASN A 123 -5.24 16.12 -1.47
C ASN A 123 -3.93 16.92 -1.34
N GLN A 124 -2.98 16.43 -0.51
CA GLN A 124 -1.74 17.13 -0.16
C GLN A 124 -0.50 16.58 -0.87
N SER A 125 -0.63 15.56 -1.73
CA SER A 125 0.52 15.08 -2.48
C SER A 125 0.89 16.12 -3.56
N SER A 126 2.16 16.53 -3.59
CA SER A 126 2.76 17.15 -4.77
C SER A 126 3.02 16.13 -5.89
N GLU A 127 2.74 14.86 -5.59
CA GLU A 127 2.96 13.69 -6.44
C GLU A 127 1.80 13.52 -7.40
N ASN A 128 2.11 13.18 -8.65
CA ASN A 128 1.07 12.69 -9.55
C ASN A 128 0.64 11.32 -9.07
N PHE A 129 -0.67 11.11 -8.98
CA PHE A 129 -1.23 9.81 -8.64
C PHE A 129 -2.02 9.30 -9.84
N GLU A 130 -1.68 8.10 -10.29
CA GLU A 130 -2.28 7.48 -11.47
C GLU A 130 -2.78 6.08 -11.16
N VAL A 131 -3.95 5.74 -11.71
CA VAL A 131 -4.44 4.36 -11.77
C VAL A 131 -4.52 3.97 -13.23
N ALA A 132 -3.82 2.91 -13.59
CA ALA A 132 -3.76 2.41 -14.95
C ALA A 132 -4.37 1.02 -15.05
N THR A 133 -5.20 0.81 -16.05
CA THR A 133 -5.69 -0.49 -16.47
C THR A 133 -4.94 -0.92 -17.74
N SER A 134 -5.45 -1.93 -18.46
CA SER A 134 -4.87 -2.39 -19.72
C SER A 134 -4.87 -1.33 -20.83
N THR A 135 -5.84 -0.40 -20.83
CA THR A 135 -6.02 0.57 -21.92
C THR A 135 -6.31 1.98 -21.45
N THR A 136 -6.38 2.24 -20.14
CA THR A 136 -6.81 3.53 -19.61
C THR A 136 -5.89 3.98 -18.49
N VAL A 137 -5.55 5.26 -18.47
CA VAL A 137 -4.86 5.92 -17.37
C VAL A 137 -5.81 6.94 -16.75
N ALA A 138 -6.06 6.81 -15.46
CA ALA A 138 -6.82 7.73 -14.64
C ALA A 138 -5.85 8.56 -13.79
N SER A 139 -5.69 9.84 -14.13
CA SER A 139 -4.92 10.81 -13.35
C SER A 139 -5.82 11.45 -12.30
N VAL A 140 -5.36 11.47 -11.04
CA VAL A 140 -6.19 11.87 -9.90
C VAL A 140 -5.43 12.76 -8.93
N LYS A 141 -6.17 13.67 -8.28
CA LYS A 141 -5.63 14.58 -7.26
C LYS A 141 -6.69 14.91 -6.24
N GLY A 142 -6.51 14.43 -5.01
CA GLY A 142 -7.46 14.69 -3.92
C GLY A 142 -8.85 14.13 -4.23
N THR A 143 -8.95 12.84 -4.54
CA THR A 143 -10.16 12.23 -5.08
C THR A 143 -10.52 10.93 -4.38
N GLU A 144 -11.81 10.77 -4.08
CA GLU A 144 -12.42 9.51 -3.66
C GLU A 144 -13.15 8.88 -4.86
N PHE A 145 -12.65 7.75 -5.35
CA PHE A 145 -13.18 7.12 -6.57
C PHE A 145 -12.96 5.62 -6.57
N GLY A 146 -13.78 4.91 -7.36
CA GLY A 146 -13.57 3.50 -7.65
C GLY A 146 -13.10 3.27 -9.08
N ALA A 147 -12.30 2.23 -9.26
CA ALA A 147 -11.78 1.78 -10.55
C ALA A 147 -11.93 0.27 -10.70
N SER A 148 -12.22 -0.17 -11.91
CA SER A 148 -12.27 -1.57 -12.31
C SER A 148 -11.30 -1.82 -13.46
N SER A 149 -10.63 -2.96 -13.43
CA SER A 149 -9.82 -3.48 -14.55
C SER A 149 -10.58 -3.55 -15.88
N LYS A 150 -11.92 -3.56 -15.83
CA LYS A 150 -12.82 -3.47 -17.01
C LYS A 150 -13.00 -2.03 -17.53
N ASN A 151 -12.07 -1.14 -17.23
CA ASN A 151 -12.08 0.27 -17.61
C ASN A 151 -13.34 1.05 -17.18
N TYR A 152 -13.90 0.69 -16.01
CA TYR A 152 -15.00 1.41 -15.40
C TYR A 152 -14.49 2.23 -14.22
N PHE A 153 -14.83 3.51 -14.19
CA PHE A 153 -14.42 4.46 -13.16
C PHE A 153 -15.64 5.23 -12.66
N TRP A 154 -15.70 5.51 -11.37
CA TRP A 154 -16.76 6.33 -10.78
C TRP A 154 -16.23 7.18 -9.64
N VAL A 155 -16.73 8.41 -9.52
CA VAL A 155 -16.21 9.42 -8.59
C VAL A 155 -17.24 9.68 -7.50
N GLN A 156 -16.83 9.54 -6.24
CA GLN A 156 -17.62 9.99 -5.11
C GLN A 156 -17.42 11.49 -4.88
N GLU A 157 -16.16 11.91 -4.80
CA GLU A 157 -15.77 13.30 -4.56
C GLU A 157 -14.41 13.58 -5.20
N GLY A 158 -14.26 14.75 -5.82
CA GLY A 158 -13.03 15.21 -6.45
C GLY A 158 -13.09 15.12 -7.98
N ARG A 159 -11.93 14.85 -8.59
CA ARG A 159 -11.80 14.82 -10.05
C ARG A 159 -10.90 13.67 -10.51
N VAL A 160 -11.31 13.02 -11.59
CA VAL A 160 -10.51 12.03 -12.32
C VAL A 160 -10.42 12.46 -13.78
N GLN A 161 -9.21 12.50 -14.33
CA GLN A 161 -9.00 12.66 -15.75
C GLN A 161 -8.63 11.30 -16.36
N LEU A 162 -9.46 10.82 -17.29
CA LEU A 162 -9.23 9.61 -18.04
C LEU A 162 -8.52 9.95 -19.36
N LEU A 163 -7.55 9.13 -19.71
CA LEU A 163 -6.86 9.10 -20.99
C LEU A 163 -6.80 7.64 -21.46
N ILE A 164 -7.21 7.38 -22.70
CA ILE A 164 -7.02 6.06 -23.31
C ILE A 164 -5.57 5.94 -23.80
N ASP A 165 -4.90 4.87 -23.41
CA ASP A 165 -3.52 4.62 -23.82
C ASP A 165 -3.43 4.41 -25.34
N GLY A 166 -2.50 5.10 -25.99
CA GLY A 166 -2.34 5.07 -27.45
C GLY A 166 -3.38 5.89 -28.24
N SER A 167 -4.21 6.71 -27.60
CA SER A 167 -5.10 7.68 -28.28
C SER A 167 -5.09 9.05 -27.61
N ASP A 168 -5.67 10.05 -28.27
CA ASP A 168 -5.87 11.41 -27.70
C ASP A 168 -7.25 11.55 -27.02
N GLU A 169 -8.01 10.46 -26.91
CA GLU A 169 -9.35 10.46 -26.33
C GLU A 169 -9.26 10.62 -24.80
N THR A 170 -9.93 11.64 -24.28
CA THR A 170 -9.92 11.97 -22.85
C THR A 170 -11.31 12.29 -22.32
N ALA A 171 -11.52 12.03 -21.03
CA ALA A 171 -12.73 12.42 -20.33
C ALA A 171 -12.39 12.95 -18.94
N THR A 172 -13.16 13.91 -18.45
CA THR A 172 -13.05 14.39 -17.06
C THR A 172 -14.29 13.96 -16.30
N LEU A 173 -14.09 13.24 -15.21
CA LEU A 173 -15.14 12.86 -14.27
C LEU A 173 -15.02 13.72 -13.01
N THR A 174 -16.14 14.28 -12.57
CA THR A 174 -16.27 14.98 -11.29
C THR A 174 -17.22 14.22 -10.37
N ASP A 175 -17.49 14.75 -9.18
CA ASP A 175 -18.45 14.21 -8.21
C ASP A 175 -19.68 13.58 -8.87
N GLN A 176 -20.02 12.35 -8.44
CA GLN A 176 -21.14 11.57 -8.93
C GLN A 176 -21.07 11.16 -10.41
N MET A 177 -19.98 11.42 -11.14
CA MET A 177 -19.84 10.93 -12.52
C MET A 177 -19.25 9.52 -12.57
N TYR A 178 -19.55 8.81 -13.66
CA TYR A 178 -18.85 7.61 -14.07
C TYR A 178 -18.34 7.72 -15.50
N GLY A 179 -17.33 6.92 -15.82
CA GLY A 179 -16.78 6.73 -17.15
C GLY A 179 -16.55 5.25 -17.44
N GLN A 180 -16.93 4.81 -18.64
CA GLN A 180 -16.72 3.46 -19.16
C GLN A 180 -16.00 3.56 -20.50
N VAL A 181 -14.81 2.96 -20.59
CA VAL A 181 -14.13 2.83 -21.89
C VAL A 181 -14.71 1.65 -22.65
N GLN A 182 -15.17 1.91 -23.86
CA GLN A 182 -15.78 0.92 -24.75
C GLN A 182 -14.71 0.21 -25.61
N GLN A 183 -15.07 -0.93 -26.20
CA GLN A 183 -14.14 -1.71 -27.05
C GLN A 183 -13.73 -0.98 -28.33
N ASP A 184 -14.52 0.00 -28.77
CA ASP A 184 -14.23 0.83 -29.94
C ASP A 184 -13.26 1.99 -29.65
N GLY A 185 -12.79 2.11 -28.40
CA GLY A 185 -11.89 3.18 -27.99
C GLY A 185 -12.57 4.51 -27.67
N SER A 186 -13.90 4.53 -27.53
CA SER A 186 -14.63 5.69 -27.01
C SER A 186 -14.80 5.64 -25.48
N ILE A 187 -15.01 6.81 -24.86
CA ILE A 187 -15.34 6.93 -23.44
C ILE A 187 -16.82 7.33 -23.30
N GLU A 188 -17.63 6.44 -22.75
CA GLU A 188 -18.99 6.75 -22.32
C GLU A 188 -18.94 7.36 -20.91
N THR A 189 -19.58 8.50 -20.71
CA THR A 189 -19.68 9.14 -19.39
C THR A 189 -21.13 9.38 -19.01
N GLY A 190 -21.43 9.33 -17.71
CA GLY A 190 -22.74 9.68 -17.19
C GLY A 190 -22.70 10.06 -15.71
N GLU A 191 -23.88 10.30 -15.15
CA GLU A 191 -24.06 10.63 -13.74
C GLU A 191 -24.65 9.43 -12.98
N LEU A 192 -24.25 9.29 -11.72
CA LEU A 192 -24.78 8.37 -10.73
C LEU A 192 -25.61 9.16 -9.73
N SER A 193 -26.74 8.60 -9.32
CA SER A 193 -27.46 9.10 -8.16
C SER A 193 -26.62 8.96 -6.88
N LYS A 194 -26.94 9.78 -5.88
CA LYS A 194 -26.30 9.69 -4.56
C LYS A 194 -26.47 8.32 -3.92
N GLU A 195 -27.64 7.70 -4.12
CA GLU A 195 -27.93 6.34 -3.63
C GLU A 195 -27.02 5.30 -4.30
N GLU A 196 -26.76 5.42 -5.61
CA GLU A 196 -25.85 4.52 -6.33
C GLU A 196 -24.42 4.67 -5.86
N VAL A 197 -23.92 5.90 -5.70
CA VAL A 197 -22.59 6.18 -5.17
C VAL A 197 -22.44 5.59 -3.76
N GLU A 198 -23.39 5.85 -2.87
CA GLU A 198 -23.35 5.33 -1.51
C GLU A 198 -23.45 3.79 -1.46
N THR A 199 -24.20 3.18 -2.37
CA THR A 199 -24.29 1.72 -2.48
C THR A 199 -22.96 1.12 -2.91
N LYS A 200 -22.32 1.69 -3.94
CA LYS A 200 -20.98 1.28 -4.39
C LYS A 200 -19.95 1.45 -3.27
N ARG A 201 -19.94 2.59 -2.58
CA ARG A 201 -19.05 2.86 -1.44
C ARG A 201 -19.28 1.89 -0.28
N LYS A 202 -20.54 1.60 0.08
CA LYS A 202 -20.91 0.62 1.12
C LYS A 202 -20.39 -0.77 0.83
N ASP A 203 -20.34 -1.17 -0.44
CA ASP A 203 -19.79 -2.46 -0.84
C ASP A 203 -18.33 -2.63 -0.41
N PHE A 204 -17.50 -1.61 -0.66
CA PHE A 204 -16.10 -1.59 -0.18
C PHE A 204 -15.98 -1.51 1.35
N ASP A 205 -16.93 -0.84 2.01
CA ASP A 205 -16.91 -0.70 3.47
C ASP A 205 -17.24 -1.98 4.22
N LYS A 206 -18.13 -2.81 3.68
CA LYS A 206 -18.45 -4.13 4.27
C LYS A 206 -17.17 -4.96 4.41
N MET A 207 -16.24 -4.81 3.48
CA MET A 207 -14.98 -5.55 3.47
C MET A 207 -14.05 -5.18 4.65
N ASP A 208 -14.13 -3.96 5.19
CA ASP A 208 -13.38 -3.54 6.38
C ASP A 208 -14.06 -4.00 7.69
N LYS A 209 -15.38 -4.26 7.66
CA LYS A 209 -16.18 -4.56 8.86
C LYS A 209 -16.01 -5.99 9.38
N ASP A 210 -15.74 -6.96 8.51
CA ASP A 210 -15.64 -8.37 8.93
C ASP A 210 -14.22 -8.80 9.32
N LEU A 211 -13.34 -7.86 9.69
CA LEU A 211 -12.03 -8.17 10.27
C LEU A 211 -12.13 -8.60 11.75
N THR A 212 -13.27 -9.16 12.15
CA THR A 212 -13.59 -9.59 13.51
C THR A 212 -12.84 -10.87 13.87
N PRO A 213 -12.19 -10.94 15.05
CA PRO A 213 -11.48 -12.14 15.48
C PRO A 213 -12.44 -13.32 15.63
N VAL A 214 -12.01 -14.51 15.23
CA VAL A 214 -12.71 -15.76 15.55
C VAL A 214 -12.60 -16.00 17.05
N ILE A 215 -13.74 -16.09 17.74
CA ILE A 215 -13.79 -16.36 19.17
C ILE A 215 -13.94 -17.87 19.36
N TYR A 216 -12.89 -18.52 19.90
CA TYR A 216 -12.98 -19.92 20.32
C TYR A 216 -13.44 -19.98 21.78
N GLU A 217 -14.49 -20.75 22.04
CA GLU A 217 -14.94 -21.06 23.39
C GLU A 217 -14.37 -22.42 23.79
N LEU A 218 -13.29 -22.43 24.57
CA LEU A 218 -12.75 -23.65 25.15
C LEU A 218 -13.52 -23.98 26.42
N ARG A 219 -14.10 -25.18 26.48
CA ARG A 219 -14.75 -25.70 27.67
C ARG A 219 -13.90 -26.80 28.28
N PHE A 220 -13.65 -26.72 29.58
CA PHE A 220 -13.00 -27.78 30.32
C PHE A 220 -13.57 -27.85 31.73
N ILE A 221 -13.39 -29.00 32.36
CA ILE A 221 -13.84 -29.26 33.71
C ILE A 221 -12.62 -29.10 34.64
N ASP A 222 -12.74 -28.26 35.66
CA ASP A 222 -11.66 -28.07 36.64
C ASP A 222 -11.56 -29.25 37.62
N ASN A 223 -10.55 -29.22 38.50
CA ASN A 223 -10.28 -30.29 39.46
C ASN A 223 -11.42 -30.52 40.47
N ASN A 224 -12.40 -29.61 40.54
CA ASN A 224 -13.57 -29.71 41.40
C ASN A 224 -14.82 -30.18 40.65
N GLY A 225 -14.70 -30.56 39.38
CA GLY A 225 -15.82 -31.03 38.56
C GLY A 225 -16.69 -29.90 37.98
N GLN A 226 -16.27 -28.64 38.07
CA GLN A 226 -17.03 -27.51 37.54
C GLN A 226 -16.61 -27.18 36.10
N GLU A 227 -17.60 -26.95 35.23
CA GLU A 227 -17.35 -26.51 33.86
C GLU A 227 -16.87 -25.06 33.84
N GLN A 228 -15.72 -24.83 33.20
CA GLN A 228 -15.12 -23.54 32.95
C GLN A 228 -15.10 -23.27 31.45
N ILE A 229 -15.50 -22.06 31.06
CA ILE A 229 -15.47 -21.61 29.66
C ILE A 229 -14.46 -20.48 29.52
N ILE A 230 -13.41 -20.69 28.73
CA ILE A 230 -12.47 -19.64 28.33
C ILE A 230 -12.78 -19.20 26.91
N LYS A 231 -13.09 -17.91 26.74
CA LYS A 231 -13.26 -17.28 25.43
C LYS A 231 -11.90 -16.77 24.94
N LEU A 232 -11.28 -17.48 24.00
CA LEU A 232 -10.08 -17.05 23.32
C LEU A 232 -10.46 -16.16 22.14
N ARG A 233 -10.02 -14.90 22.15
CA ARG A 233 -10.03 -14.04 20.97
C ARG A 233 -8.82 -14.39 20.12
N VAL A 234 -9.02 -15.20 19.08
CA VAL A 234 -7.96 -15.54 18.14
C VAL A 234 -8.05 -14.56 16.98
N PHE A 235 -7.03 -13.71 16.86
CA PHE A 235 -6.80 -12.95 15.64
C PHE A 235 -6.17 -13.94 14.67
N GLU A 236 -7.01 -14.64 13.92
CA GLU A 236 -6.58 -15.40 12.77
C GLU A 236 -6.02 -14.37 11.76
N ASN A 237 -4.70 -14.23 11.76
CA ASN A 237 -4.02 -13.92 10.52
C ASN A 237 -3.95 -15.29 9.84
N ASP A 238 -4.89 -15.61 8.96
CA ASP A 238 -4.82 -16.91 8.28
C ASP A 238 -3.45 -17.02 7.60
N ASN A 239 -2.91 -18.22 7.73
CA ASN A 239 -1.57 -18.59 7.30
C ASN A 239 -1.48 -18.84 5.81
#